data_AF-A0A150J915-F1
#
_entry.id   AF-A0A150J915-F1
#
_cell.length_a   1.000
_cell.length_b   1.000
_cell.length_c   1.000
_cell.angle_alpha   90.00
_cell.angle_beta   90.00
_cell.angle_gamma   90.00
#
_symmetry.space_group_name_H-M   'P 1'
#
loop_
_entity.id
_entity.type
_entity.pdbx_description
1 polymer ?
#
loop_
_entity_poly.entity_id
_entity_poly.type
_entity_poly.pdbx_seq_one_letter_code
_entity_poly.pdbx_strand_id
1 'polypeptide(L)'
;MEEFDVENDVQNILMPGETIIYAAQQSRIMPGGSIATPNKLYVTNFRVIFRDPYLLGLKKFVNDYHFKDISNVRMKKGVFTTEIYLNSRFASDEVVLPAVSHSDAQAIVKYIRNGIYGNMPSAEGYDSPNERPYKENKVEKEDLISKLHQLNELKNSGAITEEEFNQLKKKYMDL
;
A
#
# COMPACT_ATOMS: atom_id res chain seq x y z
N MET A 1 -1.62 -10.73 21.03
CA MET A 1 -0.83 -10.32 19.85
C MET A 1 0.52 -11.00 19.99
N GLU A 2 1.01 -11.67 18.95
CA GLU A 2 2.39 -12.15 18.96
C GLU A 2 3.32 -10.95 19.11
N GLU A 3 4.23 -11.02 20.06
CA GLU A 3 5.23 -9.98 20.29
C GLU A 3 6.39 -10.24 19.33
N PHE A 4 6.48 -9.44 18.27
CA PHE A 4 7.59 -9.51 17.34
C PHE A 4 8.83 -8.84 17.96
N ASP A 5 10.00 -9.45 17.81
CA ASP A 5 11.27 -8.80 18.14
C ASP A 5 11.59 -7.73 17.08
N VAL A 6 11.26 -6.48 17.41
CA VAL A 6 11.39 -5.33 16.52
C VAL A 6 12.52 -4.43 16.99
N GLU A 7 13.46 -4.15 16.10
CA GLU A 7 14.57 -3.26 16.36
C GLU A 7 14.14 -1.81 16.61
N ASN A 8 14.84 -1.15 17.53
CA ASN A 8 14.60 0.25 17.90
C ASN A 8 14.60 1.19 16.68
N ASP A 9 15.43 0.93 15.67
CA ASP A 9 15.47 1.76 14.46
C ASP A 9 14.15 1.69 13.67
N VAL A 10 13.52 0.52 13.60
CA VAL A 10 12.21 0.33 13.01
C VAL A 10 11.11 0.90 13.90
N GLN A 11 11.16 0.66 15.21
CA GLN A 11 10.17 1.22 16.14
C GLN A 11 10.09 2.76 16.06
N ASN A 12 11.25 3.42 15.94
CA ASN A 12 11.34 4.88 15.90
C ASN A 12 10.81 5.52 14.62
N ILE A 13 10.59 4.74 13.55
CA ILE A 13 10.06 5.24 12.27
C ILE A 13 8.60 4.86 12.03
N LEU A 14 7.99 4.10 12.94
CA LEU A 14 6.57 3.79 12.87
C LEU A 14 5.75 5.08 13.04
N MET A 15 4.73 5.23 12.20
CA MET A 15 3.79 6.34 12.32
C MET A 15 2.83 6.12 13.50
N PRO A 16 2.22 7.17 14.06
CA PRO A 16 1.17 7.01 15.06
C PRO A 16 0.06 6.08 14.56
N GLY A 17 -0.29 5.03 15.31
CA GLY A 17 -1.29 4.03 14.91
C GLY A 17 -0.77 2.97 13.92
N GLU A 18 0.49 3.03 13.49
CA GLU A 18 1.13 1.97 12.71
C GLU A 18 1.55 0.82 13.63
N THR A 19 1.11 -0.39 13.30
CA THR A 19 1.42 -1.60 14.07
C THR A 19 2.08 -2.64 13.19
N ILE A 20 3.10 -3.30 13.71
CA ILE A 20 3.73 -4.45 13.05
C ILE A 20 2.82 -5.67 13.23
N ILE A 21 2.44 -6.27 12.11
CA ILE A 21 1.56 -7.44 12.06
C ILE A 21 2.31 -8.73 11.74
N TYR A 22 3.53 -8.62 11.19
CA TYR A 22 4.42 -9.74 10.94
C TYR A 22 5.87 -9.28 10.85
N ALA A 23 6.80 -10.13 11.27
CA ALA A 23 8.23 -9.92 11.06
C ALA A 23 8.88 -11.22 10.60
N ALA A 24 9.83 -11.13 9.67
CA ALA A 24 10.70 -12.24 9.34
C ALA A 24 12.15 -11.79 9.21
N GLN A 25 13.03 -12.77 9.32
CA GLN A 25 14.48 -12.57 9.27
C GLN A 25 15.08 -13.55 8.26
N GLN A 26 16.04 -13.06 7.48
CA GLN A 26 16.95 -13.89 6.71
C GLN A 26 17.62 -14.91 7.65
N SER A 27 17.69 -16.18 7.24
CA SER A 27 18.35 -17.21 8.05
C SER A 27 19.80 -16.82 8.35
N ARG A 28 20.28 -17.13 9.55
CA ARG A 28 21.71 -16.97 9.89
C ARG A 28 22.56 -18.15 9.43
N ILE A 29 21.95 -19.32 9.21
CA ILE A 29 22.68 -20.59 9.02
C ILE A 29 22.40 -21.28 7.69
N MET A 30 21.24 -21.02 7.08
CA MET A 30 20.87 -21.68 5.83
C MET A 30 21.57 -21.06 4.62
N PRO A 31 21.68 -21.79 3.49
CA PRO A 31 22.21 -21.23 2.25
C PRO A 31 21.49 -19.93 1.82
N GLY A 32 22.28 -18.92 1.43
CA GLY A 32 21.79 -17.56 1.15
C GLY A 32 21.53 -16.72 2.40
N GLY A 33 21.83 -17.25 3.59
CA GLY A 33 21.71 -16.58 4.88
C GLY A 33 22.89 -15.64 5.21
N SER A 34 22.80 -14.98 6.37
CA SER A 34 23.85 -14.09 6.87
C SER A 34 24.03 -14.28 8.38
N ILE A 35 25.20 -14.80 8.77
CA ILE A 35 25.51 -15.11 10.18
C ILE A 35 25.56 -13.86 11.03
N ALA A 36 26.28 -12.82 10.57
CA ALA A 36 26.52 -11.62 11.37
C ALA A 36 25.36 -10.63 11.25
N THR A 37 24.90 -10.38 10.03
CA THR A 37 24.02 -9.26 9.69
C THR A 37 22.85 -9.73 8.83
N PRO A 38 21.91 -10.49 9.40
CA PRO A 38 20.75 -10.92 8.64
C PRO A 38 19.82 -9.74 8.35
N ASN A 39 19.29 -9.75 7.13
CA ASN A 39 18.24 -8.83 6.71
C ASN A 39 16.94 -9.15 7.45
N LYS A 40 16.14 -8.12 7.72
CA LYS A 40 14.80 -8.28 8.31
C LYS A 40 13.77 -7.56 7.47
N LEU A 41 12.56 -8.10 7.50
CA LEU A 41 11.38 -7.52 6.85
C LEU A 41 10.24 -7.50 7.84
N TYR A 42 9.64 -6.33 8.00
CA TYR A 42 8.47 -6.11 8.84
C TYR A 42 7.31 -5.75 7.95
N VAL A 43 6.16 -6.34 8.21
CA VAL A 43 4.91 -5.98 7.57
C VAL A 43 4.08 -5.24 8.60
N THR A 44 3.70 -4.00 8.27
CA THR A 44 2.80 -3.20 9.09
C THR A 44 1.40 -3.21 8.48
N ASN A 45 0.45 -2.54 9.12
CA ASN A 45 -0.87 -2.26 8.55
C ASN A 45 -0.84 -1.32 7.31
N PHE A 46 0.28 -0.66 6.99
CA PHE A 46 0.37 0.30 5.86
C PHE A 46 1.43 -0.01 4.80
N ARG A 47 2.51 -0.68 5.19
CA ARG A 47 3.71 -0.81 4.35
C ARG A 47 4.55 -2.01 4.76
N VAL A 48 5.52 -2.31 3.91
CA VAL A 48 6.61 -3.24 4.20
C VAL A 48 7.85 -2.42 4.52
N ILE A 49 8.52 -2.73 5.63
CA ILE A 49 9.78 -2.12 6.02
C ILE A 49 10.87 -3.18 5.85
N PHE A 50 11.88 -2.89 5.02
CA PHE A 50 13.05 -3.71 4.81
C PHE A 50 14.26 -3.10 5.51
N ARG A 51 14.94 -3.91 6.31
CA ARG A 51 16.12 -3.52 7.08
C ARG A 51 17.32 -4.34 6.62
N ASP A 52 18.28 -3.66 6.01
CA ASP A 52 19.50 -4.22 5.46
C ASP A 52 20.73 -3.69 6.23
N PRO A 53 21.23 -4.45 7.23
CA PRO A 53 22.47 -4.14 7.91
C PRO A 53 23.71 -4.42 7.03
N TYR A 54 24.56 -3.41 6.86
CA TYR A 54 25.80 -3.49 6.09
C TYR A 54 27.01 -3.02 6.91
N LEU A 55 28.23 -3.19 6.38
CA LEU A 55 29.49 -2.96 7.12
C LEU A 55 29.51 -3.69 8.48
N LEU A 56 29.27 -5.01 8.47
CA LEU A 56 29.18 -5.85 9.68
C LEU A 56 28.13 -5.34 10.71
N GLY A 57 27.13 -4.60 10.25
CA GLY A 57 26.01 -4.12 11.07
C GLY A 57 26.24 -2.75 11.69
N LEU A 58 27.39 -2.11 11.43
CA LEU A 58 27.68 -0.75 11.86
C LEU A 58 26.75 0.27 11.21
N LYS A 59 26.34 0.00 9.97
CA LYS A 59 25.35 0.81 9.25
C LYS A 59 24.19 -0.05 8.81
N LYS A 60 23.08 0.61 8.57
CA LYS A 60 21.81 -0.03 8.26
C LYS A 60 21.11 0.83 7.22
N PHE A 61 20.54 0.17 6.23
CA PHE A 61 19.66 0.80 5.28
C PHE A 61 18.24 0.34 5.59
N VAL A 62 17.36 1.29 5.92
CA VAL A 62 15.96 1.02 6.24
C VAL A 62 15.14 1.68 5.16
N ASN A 63 14.50 0.85 4.35
CA ASN A 63 13.61 1.29 3.27
C ASN A 63 12.21 0.79 3.55
N ASP A 64 11.21 1.57 3.18
CA ASP A 64 9.83 1.17 3.28
C ASP A 64 9.06 1.36 1.97
N TYR A 65 8.07 0.50 1.78
CA TYR A 65 7.24 0.44 0.58
C TYR A 65 5.78 0.34 1.00
N HIS A 66 5.03 1.43 0.81
CA HIS A 66 3.60 1.39 0.98
C HIS A 66 2.97 0.36 0.04
N PHE A 67 1.95 -0.35 0.53
CA PHE A 67 1.30 -1.39 -0.28
C PHE A 67 0.74 -0.86 -1.60
N LYS A 68 0.22 0.36 -1.61
CA LYS A 68 -0.27 1.07 -2.81
C LYS A 68 0.82 1.32 -3.86
N ASP A 69 2.10 1.24 -3.47
CA ASP A 69 3.24 1.49 -4.34
C ASP A 69 3.91 0.17 -4.77
N ILE A 70 3.52 -0.97 -4.19
CA ILE A 70 4.01 -2.30 -4.58
C ILE A 70 3.23 -2.82 -5.79
N SER A 71 3.92 -3.04 -6.89
CA SER A 71 3.32 -3.56 -8.13
C SER A 71 3.08 -5.06 -8.07
N ASN A 72 4.02 -5.81 -7.50
CA ASN A 72 3.92 -7.25 -7.35
C ASN A 72 4.82 -7.76 -6.21
N VAL A 73 4.45 -8.93 -5.67
CA VAL A 73 5.28 -9.72 -4.76
C VAL A 73 5.32 -11.17 -5.23
N ARG A 74 6.54 -11.70 -5.34
CA ARG A 74 6.83 -13.06 -5.80
C ARG A 74 7.66 -13.80 -4.76
N MET A 75 7.61 -15.12 -4.81
CA MET A 75 8.52 -15.97 -4.04
C MET A 75 9.09 -17.06 -4.92
N LYS A 76 10.36 -17.40 -4.69
CA LYS A 76 11.06 -18.50 -5.33
C LYS A 76 11.42 -19.53 -4.27
N LYS A 77 10.72 -20.66 -4.28
CA LYS A 77 10.95 -21.75 -3.33
C LYS A 77 12.19 -22.54 -3.73
N GLY A 78 13.19 -22.56 -2.86
CA GLY A 78 14.33 -23.47 -2.95
C GLY A 78 14.10 -24.76 -2.15
N VAL A 79 15.15 -25.57 -2.02
CA VAL A 79 15.11 -26.83 -1.26
C VAL A 79 15.04 -26.59 0.25
N PHE A 80 15.78 -25.59 0.73
CA PHE A 80 15.89 -25.29 2.17
C PHE A 80 15.18 -24.00 2.58
N THR A 81 15.19 -23.02 1.69
CA THR A 81 14.72 -21.67 1.97
C THR A 81 13.94 -21.13 0.79
N THR A 82 13.24 -20.03 1.01
CA THR A 82 12.53 -19.27 -0.01
C THR A 82 13.13 -17.88 -0.11
N GLU A 83 13.23 -17.38 -1.33
CA GLU A 83 13.56 -15.97 -1.61
C GLU A 83 12.26 -15.22 -1.91
N ILE A 84 12.12 -14.02 -1.35
CA ILE A 84 10.97 -13.13 -1.59
C ILE A 84 11.45 -11.94 -2.41
N TYR A 85 10.66 -11.59 -3.42
CA TYR A 85 10.94 -10.53 -4.37
C TYR A 85 9.77 -9.55 -4.36
N LEU A 86 10.06 -8.25 -4.19
CA LEU A 86 9.09 -7.17 -4.17
C LEU A 86 9.48 -6.12 -5.20
N ASN A 87 8.56 -5.81 -6.10
CA ASN A 87 8.73 -4.77 -7.10
C ASN A 87 7.90 -3.54 -6.70
N SER A 88 8.55 -2.38 -6.64
CA SER A 88 7.85 -1.10 -6.52
C SER A 88 7.38 -0.63 -7.89
N ARG A 89 6.33 0.19 -7.94
CA ARG A 89 5.87 0.88 -9.16
C ARG A 89 6.84 1.97 -9.62
N PHE A 90 7.62 2.53 -8.70
CA PHE A 90 8.43 3.73 -8.94
C PHE A 90 9.94 3.49 -8.85
N ALA A 91 10.36 2.33 -8.33
CA ALA A 91 11.77 1.95 -8.26
C ALA A 91 12.08 0.89 -9.31
N SER A 92 13.19 1.08 -10.01
CA SER A 92 13.72 0.11 -10.98
C SER A 92 14.24 -1.16 -10.28
N ASP A 93 14.78 -1.00 -9.08
CA ASP A 93 15.42 -2.08 -8.34
C ASP A 93 14.40 -2.92 -7.58
N GLU A 94 14.58 -4.24 -7.67
CA GLU A 94 13.77 -5.22 -6.97
C GLU A 94 14.32 -5.42 -5.54
N VAL A 95 13.43 -5.41 -4.56
CA VAL A 95 13.79 -5.72 -3.17
C VAL A 95 13.78 -7.23 -3.01
N VAL A 96 14.88 -7.77 -2.50
CA VAL A 96 15.05 -9.21 -2.29
C VAL A 96 15.31 -9.51 -0.83
N LEU A 97 14.46 -10.34 -0.23
CA LEU A 97 14.73 -10.96 1.06
C LEU A 97 15.10 -12.44 0.84
N PRO A 98 16.39 -12.79 0.89
CA PRO A 98 16.84 -14.15 0.67
C PRO A 98 16.69 -15.02 1.92
N ALA A 99 16.81 -16.33 1.72
CA ALA A 99 16.96 -17.33 2.77
C ALA A 99 15.93 -17.28 3.91
N VAL A 100 14.66 -17.06 3.56
CA VAL A 100 13.53 -17.05 4.50
C VAL A 100 12.98 -18.48 4.66
N SER A 101 12.42 -18.81 5.83
CA SER A 101 11.72 -20.09 5.99
C SER A 101 10.53 -20.20 5.03
N HIS A 102 10.15 -21.41 4.63
CA HIS A 102 9.03 -21.59 3.71
C HIS A 102 7.70 -21.06 4.27
N SER A 103 7.48 -21.18 5.58
CA SER A 103 6.29 -20.68 6.26
C SER A 103 6.29 -19.16 6.32
N ASP A 104 7.41 -18.54 6.70
CA ASP A 104 7.53 -17.08 6.78
C ASP A 104 7.35 -16.44 5.40
N ALA A 105 7.93 -17.05 4.36
CA ALA A 105 7.76 -16.55 3.00
C ALA A 105 6.30 -16.60 2.54
N GLN A 106 5.57 -17.67 2.86
CA GLN A 106 4.13 -17.75 2.55
C GLN A 106 3.33 -16.69 3.33
N ALA A 107 3.62 -16.52 4.62
CA ALA A 107 2.95 -15.54 5.47
C ALA A 107 3.19 -14.12 4.95
N ILE A 108 4.45 -13.75 4.69
CA ILE A 108 4.81 -12.44 4.15
C ILE A 108 4.12 -12.17 2.83
N VAL A 109 4.21 -13.10 1.86
CA VAL A 109 3.58 -12.92 0.54
C VAL A 109 2.07 -12.72 0.71
N LYS A 110 1.43 -13.47 1.61
CA LYS A 110 0.01 -13.32 1.91
C LYS A 110 -0.30 -11.94 2.50
N TYR A 111 0.44 -11.48 3.50
CA TYR A 111 0.21 -10.16 4.10
C TYR A 111 0.46 -9.02 3.11
N ILE A 112 1.53 -9.10 2.32
CA ILE A 112 1.82 -8.09 1.30
C ILE A 112 0.71 -8.05 0.25
N ARG A 113 0.22 -9.21 -0.21
CA ARG A 113 -0.92 -9.26 -1.14
C ARG A 113 -2.18 -8.67 -0.52
N ASN A 114 -2.50 -9.00 0.73
CA ASN A 114 -3.62 -8.40 1.43
C ASN A 114 -3.48 -6.88 1.50
N GLY A 115 -2.29 -6.37 1.79
CA GLY A 115 -1.95 -4.95 1.71
C GLY A 115 -2.22 -4.33 0.35
N ILE A 116 -1.70 -4.95 -0.72
CA ILE A 116 -1.88 -4.46 -2.09
C ILE A 116 -3.36 -4.39 -2.47
N TYR A 117 -4.16 -5.36 -2.01
CA TYR A 117 -5.60 -5.43 -2.28
C TYR A 117 -6.46 -4.65 -1.27
N GLY A 118 -5.87 -3.94 -0.30
CA GLY A 118 -6.61 -3.18 0.71
C GLY A 118 -7.33 -4.03 1.77
N ASN A 119 -6.96 -5.31 1.89
CA ASN A 119 -7.55 -6.28 2.82
C ASN A 119 -6.73 -6.42 4.12
N MET A 120 -6.03 -5.36 4.53
CA MET A 120 -5.24 -5.39 5.77
C MET A 120 -6.14 -5.22 6.99
N PRO A 121 -5.78 -5.83 8.13
CA PRO A 121 -6.43 -5.52 9.38
C PRO A 121 -6.25 -4.03 9.65
N SER A 122 -7.32 -3.25 9.54
CA SER A 122 -7.32 -1.84 9.89
C SER A 122 -7.08 -1.74 11.39
N ALA A 123 -5.99 -1.10 11.81
CA ALA A 123 -5.95 -0.57 13.17
C ALA A 123 -7.03 0.52 13.24
N GLU A 124 -7.95 0.41 14.19
CA GLU A 124 -8.94 1.46 14.44
C GLU A 124 -8.21 2.80 14.65
N GLY A 125 -8.50 3.81 13.83
CA GLY A 125 -8.07 5.20 14.08
C GLY A 125 -6.93 5.79 13.24
N TYR A 126 -6.59 5.22 12.08
CA TYR A 126 -5.67 5.89 11.14
C TYR A 126 -6.27 5.99 9.73
N ASP A 127 -6.70 7.20 9.37
CA ASP A 127 -6.99 7.58 7.99
C ASP A 127 -5.66 7.89 7.29
N SER A 128 -5.28 7.10 6.29
CA SER A 128 -4.13 7.43 5.46
C SER A 128 -4.34 8.82 4.81
N PRO A 129 -3.35 9.74 4.81
CA PRO A 129 -3.47 11.01 4.07
C PRO A 129 -3.69 10.82 2.56
N ASN A 130 -3.43 9.61 2.06
CA ASN A 130 -3.65 9.20 0.67
C ASN A 130 -4.93 8.36 0.47
N GLU A 131 -5.71 8.10 1.52
CA GLU A 131 -7.09 7.62 1.42
C GLU A 131 -8.04 8.80 1.23
N ARG A 132 -7.74 9.67 0.25
CA ARG A 132 -8.88 10.18 -0.52
C ARG A 132 -9.33 8.99 -1.32
N PRO A 133 -10.52 8.42 -1.05
CA PRO A 133 -11.01 7.34 -1.87
C PRO A 133 -10.98 7.86 -3.31
N TYR A 134 -10.38 7.09 -4.22
CA TYR A 134 -10.78 7.17 -5.62
C TYR A 134 -12.26 6.81 -5.60
N LYS A 135 -13.10 7.82 -5.42
CA LYS A 135 -14.55 7.67 -5.51
C LYS A 135 -14.79 7.32 -6.96
N GLU A 136 -15.03 6.05 -7.21
CA GLU A 136 -15.73 5.62 -8.41
C GLU A 136 -16.98 6.51 -8.52
N ASN A 137 -17.14 7.19 -9.67
CA ASN A 137 -17.98 8.36 -9.93
C ASN A 137 -19.46 8.20 -9.51
N LYS A 138 -19.74 8.25 -8.21
CA LYS A 138 -21.09 8.40 -7.64
C LYS A 138 -21.41 9.87 -7.33
N VAL A 139 -20.39 10.63 -6.90
CA VAL A 139 -20.50 12.07 -6.61
C VAL A 139 -20.73 12.88 -7.89
N GLU A 140 -20.10 12.52 -9.01
CA GLU A 140 -20.36 13.21 -10.29
C GLU A 140 -21.80 13.01 -10.79
N LYS A 141 -22.39 11.81 -10.64
CA LYS A 141 -23.78 11.56 -11.04
C LYS A 141 -24.79 12.33 -10.19
N GLU A 142 -24.59 12.40 -8.87
CA GLU A 142 -25.45 13.17 -7.97
C GLU A 142 -25.34 14.69 -8.22
N ASP A 143 -24.14 15.19 -8.51
CA ASP A 143 -23.91 16.60 -8.86
C ASP A 143 -24.47 16.95 -10.25
N LEU A 144 -24.39 16.03 -11.22
CA LEU A 144 -24.97 16.20 -12.56
C LEU A 144 -26.51 16.27 -12.52
N ILE A 145 -27.15 15.39 -11.75
CA ILE A 145 -28.61 15.39 -11.58
C ILE A 145 -29.07 16.69 -10.89
N SER A 146 -28.33 17.15 -9.88
CA SER A 146 -28.64 18.40 -9.17
C SER A 146 -28.51 19.63 -10.09
N LYS A 147 -27.47 19.69 -10.92
CA LYS A 147 -27.28 20.76 -11.91
C LYS A 147 -28.38 20.76 -12.98
N LEU A 148 -28.82 19.59 -13.43
CA LEU A 148 -29.94 19.47 -14.38
C LEU A 148 -31.27 19.94 -13.76
N HIS A 149 -31.48 19.69 -12.47
CA HIS A 149 -32.67 20.19 -11.76
C HIS A 149 -32.67 21.71 -11.66
N GLN A 150 -31.57 22.32 -11.26
CA GLN A 150 -31.41 23.78 -11.19
C GLN A 150 -31.62 24.44 -12.56
N LEU A 151 -31.09 23.83 -13.64
CA LEU A 151 -31.29 24.32 -14.99
C LEU A 151 -32.79 24.38 -15.37
N ASN A 152 -33.56 23.38 -14.95
CA ASN A 152 -34.99 23.30 -15.21
C ASN A 152 -35.78 24.37 -14.43
N GLU A 153 -35.39 24.64 -13.18
CA GLU A 153 -35.98 25.72 -12.37
C GLU A 153 -35.69 27.11 -12.96
N LEU A 154 -34.49 27.34 -13.49
CA LEU A 154 -34.15 28.59 -14.16
C LEU A 154 -34.96 28.80 -15.44
N LYS A 155 -35.21 27.73 -16.20
CA LYS A 155 -36.11 27.79 -17.37
C LYS A 155 -37.55 28.11 -16.94
N ASN A 156 -38.06 27.40 -15.93
CA ASN A 156 -39.44 27.55 -15.48
C ASN A 156 -39.71 28.89 -14.79
N SER A 157 -38.71 29.49 -14.16
CA SER A 157 -38.79 30.85 -13.62
C SER A 157 -38.62 31.95 -14.67
N GLY A 158 -38.33 31.59 -15.92
CA GLY A 158 -38.10 32.53 -17.03
C GLY A 158 -36.76 33.28 -16.95
N ALA A 159 -35.84 32.83 -16.07
CA ALA A 159 -34.52 33.42 -15.92
C ALA A 159 -33.57 33.11 -17.08
N ILE A 160 -33.84 32.02 -17.82
CA ILE A 160 -33.14 31.66 -19.05
C ILE A 160 -34.15 31.28 -20.15
N THR A 161 -33.76 31.50 -21.40
CA THR A 161 -34.57 31.12 -22.56
C THR A 161 -34.47 29.62 -22.87
N GLU A 162 -35.41 29.11 -23.65
CA GLU A 162 -35.43 27.70 -24.05
C GLU A 162 -34.21 27.29 -24.90
N GLU A 163 -33.67 28.23 -25.68
CA GLU A 163 -32.47 28.01 -26.49
C GLU A 163 -31.21 27.90 -25.60
N GLU A 164 -31.07 28.80 -24.62
CA GLU A 164 -29.96 28.77 -23.64
C GLU A 164 -30.00 27.51 -22.78
N PHE A 165 -31.20 27.07 -22.36
CA PHE A 165 -31.38 25.81 -21.63
C PHE A 165 -30.87 24.61 -22.43
N ASN A 166 -31.20 24.52 -23.72
CA ASN A 166 -30.80 23.39 -24.57
C ASN A 166 -29.29 23.34 -24.81
N GLN A 167 -28.64 24.50 -24.99
CA GLN A 167 -27.18 24.58 -25.15
C GLN A 167 -26.45 24.15 -23.87
N LEU A 168 -26.91 24.61 -22.71
CA LEU A 168 -26.32 24.27 -21.41
C LEU A 168 -26.50 22.79 -21.09
N LYS A 169 -27.70 22.23 -21.33
CA LYS A 169 -27.98 20.80 -21.14
C LYS A 169 -27.04 19.92 -21.96
N LYS A 170 -26.79 20.28 -23.23
CA LYS A 170 -25.86 19.53 -24.10
C LYS A 170 -24.43 19.57 -23.54
N LYS A 171 -23.97 20.74 -23.11
CA LYS A 171 -22.65 20.92 -22.50
C LYS A 171 -22.44 20.07 -21.24
N TYR A 172 -23.49 19.84 -20.45
CA TYR A 172 -23.42 18.97 -19.27
C TYR A 172 -23.45 17.47 -19.59
N MET A 173 -23.91 17.04 -20.76
CA MET A 173 -24.02 15.62 -21.14
C MET A 173 -22.82 15.12 -21.96
N ASP A 174 -21.99 16.02 -22.50
CA ASP A 174 -20.78 15.73 -23.27
C ASP A 174 -19.48 15.75 -22.41
N LEU A 175 -19.60 15.87 -21.08
CA LEU A 175 -18.52 15.81 -20.07
C LEU A 175 -18.37 14.40 -19.50
#